data_AF-A0A2V5WQ65-F1
#
_entry.id   AF-A0A2V5WQ65-F1
#
_cell.length_a   1.000
_cell.length_b   1.000
_cell.length_c   1.000
_cell.angle_alpha   90.00
_cell.angle_beta   90.00
_cell.angle_gamma   90.00
#
_symmetry.space_group_name_H-M   'P 1'
#
loop_
_entity.id
_entity.type
_entity.pdbx_description
1 polymer ?
#
loop_
_entity_poly.entity_id
_entity_poly.type
_entity_poly.pdbx_seq_one_letter_code
_entity_poly.pdbx_strand_id
1 'polypeptide(L)'
;MNQTALLQIAERLERLAGRLPSKIRKAVLSELTPLKQLFLQQRPPRFLFIGSSKMPMQQIINTLFAPGVQEQTNVAVMPVHRWTDWNIPGRGTISVLDAREASDFVETQVEEDLKRQPADIIFFFDDGELDLQKLPASAEVKIVGVSVGPGKRVAQLVEALKAQPAMRDRLLSVVPLTGEVSTETQRLMSVLAKQLPNEAKVEMIRISRDRDAQHHVAHILVKSTTAICTAIGTQPIPLADLPILTSLQLMMISGIMHISGRERSLRAATEFVGALGANVGAALLLREGARAILKFFPGWGNVVCGLVAGSGTYGIGRAATAFFIHGVSLKAARQTYFRSRKKRRLLHEAARTPS
;
A
#
# COMPACT_ATOMS: atom_id res chain seq x y z
N MET A 1 -3.43 1.14 15.41
CA MET A 1 -4.76 0.52 15.22
C MET A 1 -4.51 -0.94 14.94
N ASN A 2 -5.07 -1.85 15.74
CA ASN A 2 -4.78 -3.28 15.59
C ASN A 2 -5.66 -3.89 14.50
N GLN A 3 -5.20 -5.01 13.92
CA GLN A 3 -5.86 -5.71 12.80
C GLN A 3 -7.34 -6.05 13.10
N THR A 4 -7.66 -6.35 14.35
CA THR A 4 -9.03 -6.60 14.82
C THR A 4 -9.99 -5.42 14.59
N ALA A 5 -9.54 -4.19 14.87
CA ALA A 5 -10.38 -3.00 14.67
C ALA A 5 -10.66 -2.74 13.18
N LEU A 6 -9.66 -3.02 12.34
CA LEU A 6 -9.78 -2.92 10.89
C LEU A 6 -10.77 -3.96 10.33
N LEU A 7 -10.71 -5.21 10.81
CA LEU A 7 -11.66 -6.27 10.46
C LEU A 7 -13.10 -5.91 10.86
N GLN A 8 -13.29 -5.41 12.08
CA GLN A 8 -14.62 -4.98 12.54
C GLN A 8 -15.21 -3.86 11.65
N ILE A 9 -14.39 -2.91 11.21
CA ILE A 9 -14.82 -1.85 10.29
C ILE A 9 -15.23 -2.46 8.94
N ALA A 10 -14.45 -3.39 8.41
CA ALA A 10 -14.73 -4.07 7.16
C ALA A 10 -16.03 -4.89 7.21
N GLU A 11 -16.23 -5.68 8.26
CA GLU A 11 -17.47 -6.45 8.46
C GLU A 11 -18.71 -5.55 8.58
N ARG A 12 -18.57 -4.39 9.23
CA ARG A 12 -19.65 -3.39 9.31
C ARG A 12 -19.94 -2.78 7.94
N LEU A 13 -18.91 -2.49 7.14
CA LEU A 13 -19.05 -1.99 5.77
C LEU A 13 -19.73 -3.01 4.85
N GLU A 14 -19.38 -4.29 4.95
CA GLU A 14 -20.01 -5.37 4.20
C GLU A 14 -21.48 -5.55 4.56
N ARG A 15 -21.80 -5.55 5.87
CA ARG A 15 -23.19 -5.60 6.35
C ARG A 15 -24.01 -4.42 5.85
N LEU A 16 -23.44 -3.21 5.85
CA LEU A 16 -24.09 -2.03 5.31
C LEU A 16 -24.28 -2.14 3.80
N ALA A 17 -23.26 -2.60 3.06
CA ALA A 17 -23.34 -2.82 1.63
C ALA A 17 -24.46 -3.82 1.25
N GLY A 18 -24.67 -4.85 2.07
CA GLY A 18 -25.78 -5.80 1.92
C GLY A 18 -27.18 -5.17 1.97
N ARG A 19 -27.32 -4.01 2.61
CA ARG A 19 -28.59 -3.25 2.69
C ARG A 19 -28.79 -2.26 1.53
N LEU A 20 -27.76 -2.04 0.70
CA LEU A 20 -27.84 -1.09 -0.41
C LEU A 20 -28.56 -1.70 -1.63
N PRO A 21 -29.25 -0.88 -2.44
CA PRO A 21 -29.79 -1.30 -3.75
C PRO A 21 -28.70 -1.92 -4.65
N SER A 22 -29.08 -2.89 -5.48
CA SER A 22 -28.15 -3.70 -6.28
C SER A 22 -27.14 -2.88 -7.11
N LYS A 23 -27.60 -1.80 -7.75
CA LYS A 23 -26.76 -0.90 -8.56
C LYS A 23 -25.66 -0.22 -7.73
N ILE A 24 -25.95 0.17 -6.50
CA ILE A 24 -25.02 0.88 -5.61
C ILE A 24 -24.12 -0.11 -4.86
N ARG A 25 -24.69 -1.24 -4.44
CA ARG A 25 -23.97 -2.32 -3.76
C ARG A 25 -22.75 -2.77 -4.55
N LYS A 26 -22.90 -3.03 -5.85
CA LYS A 26 -21.79 -3.45 -6.71
C LYS A 26 -20.67 -2.42 -6.75
N ALA A 27 -21.01 -1.14 -6.88
CA ALA A 27 -20.04 -0.04 -6.90
C ALA A 27 -19.32 0.14 -5.55
N VAL A 28 -20.01 -0.02 -4.42
CA VAL A 28 -19.40 0.04 -3.09
C VAL A 28 -18.48 -1.16 -2.87
N LEU A 29 -18.94 -2.37 -3.20
CA LEU A 29 -18.14 -3.58 -3.02
C LEU A 29 -16.87 -3.57 -3.90
N SER A 30 -16.95 -3.08 -5.15
CA SER A 30 -15.77 -2.98 -6.01
C SER A 30 -14.71 -2.02 -5.47
N GLU A 31 -15.14 -0.96 -4.76
CA GLU A 31 -14.23 0.00 -4.12
C GLU A 31 -13.72 -0.47 -2.75
N LEU A 32 -14.37 -1.46 -2.13
CA LEU A 32 -13.88 -2.05 -0.89
C LEU A 32 -12.70 -2.99 -1.14
N THR A 33 -12.64 -3.69 -2.28
CA THR A 33 -11.53 -4.60 -2.61
C THR A 33 -10.14 -3.99 -2.41
N PRO A 34 -9.77 -2.85 -3.01
CA PRO A 34 -8.45 -2.28 -2.81
C PRO A 34 -8.21 -1.88 -1.35
N LEU A 35 -9.23 -1.43 -0.62
CA LEU A 35 -9.11 -1.10 0.80
C LEU A 35 -8.87 -2.35 1.66
N LYS A 36 -9.52 -3.47 1.35
CA LYS A 36 -9.28 -4.74 2.04
C LYS A 36 -7.86 -5.23 1.81
N GLN A 37 -7.40 -5.20 0.56
CA GLN A 37 -6.04 -5.64 0.22
C GLN A 37 -4.98 -4.79 0.91
N LEU A 38 -5.13 -3.47 0.89
CA LEU A 38 -4.14 -2.53 1.45
C LEU A 38 -4.13 -2.50 2.99
N PHE A 39 -5.20 -2.92 3.68
CA PHE A 39 -5.31 -2.77 5.13
C PHE A 39 -5.63 -4.02 5.93
N LEU A 40 -6.46 -4.91 5.41
CA LEU A 40 -6.89 -6.11 6.15
C LEU A 40 -6.00 -7.29 5.85
N GLN A 41 -5.64 -7.43 4.57
CA GLN A 41 -4.81 -8.50 4.04
C GLN A 41 -3.36 -8.07 3.91
N GLN A 42 -2.98 -6.97 4.57
CA GLN A 42 -1.63 -6.48 4.52
C GLN A 42 -0.68 -7.53 5.09
N ARG A 43 0.40 -7.82 4.36
CA ARG A 43 1.45 -8.75 4.76
C ARG A 43 2.84 -8.24 4.33
N PRO A 44 3.92 -8.80 4.89
CA PRO A 44 5.26 -8.58 4.37
C PRO A 44 5.35 -8.99 2.88
N PRO A 45 6.13 -8.28 2.04
CA PRO A 45 6.53 -8.79 0.75
C PRO A 45 7.38 -10.04 0.93
N ARG A 46 7.14 -11.02 0.07
CA ARG A 46 7.74 -12.35 0.10
C ARG A 46 8.76 -12.45 -1.03
N PHE A 47 10.03 -12.62 -0.67
CA PHE A 47 11.12 -12.73 -1.63
C PHE A 47 11.74 -14.11 -1.57
N LEU A 48 11.87 -14.74 -2.74
CA LEU A 48 12.62 -15.97 -2.89
C LEU A 48 14.02 -15.63 -3.36
N PHE A 49 15.05 -16.07 -2.63
CA PHE A 49 16.45 -15.89 -3.01
C PHE A 49 16.98 -17.21 -3.55
N ILE A 50 17.52 -17.20 -4.77
CA ILE A 50 18.09 -18.37 -5.47
C ILE A 50 19.41 -17.99 -6.14
N GLY A 51 20.09 -18.98 -6.71
CA GLY A 51 21.39 -18.81 -7.37
C GLY A 51 22.54 -18.88 -6.38
N SER A 52 23.66 -18.27 -6.74
CA SER A 52 24.92 -18.43 -6.04
C SER A 52 25.38 -17.15 -5.36
N SER A 53 25.65 -17.27 -4.06
CA SER A 53 26.20 -16.19 -3.25
C SER A 53 26.64 -16.68 -1.88
N LYS A 54 27.94 -16.54 -1.58
CA LYS A 54 28.49 -16.77 -0.23
C LYS A 54 28.20 -15.65 0.78
N MET A 55 27.60 -14.53 0.35
CA MET A 55 27.28 -13.41 1.24
C MET A 55 26.25 -13.82 2.32
N PRO A 56 26.51 -13.53 3.61
CA PRO A 56 25.56 -13.77 4.70
C PRO A 56 24.24 -13.02 4.49
N MET A 57 23.11 -13.65 4.86
CA MET A 57 21.78 -13.07 4.68
C MET A 57 21.64 -11.68 5.32
N GLN A 58 22.11 -11.50 6.55
CA GLN A 58 22.07 -10.20 7.24
C GLN A 58 22.73 -9.08 6.40
N GLN A 59 23.88 -9.36 5.78
CA GLN A 59 24.60 -8.41 4.95
C GLN A 59 23.83 -8.08 3.66
N ILE A 60 23.17 -9.07 3.06
CA ILE A 60 22.28 -8.86 1.90
C ILE A 60 21.12 -7.94 2.26
N ILE A 61 20.44 -8.23 3.37
CA ILE A 61 19.27 -7.46 3.82
C ILE A 61 19.66 -6.01 4.11
N ASN A 62 20.79 -5.81 4.81
CA ASN A 62 21.32 -4.48 5.10
C ASN A 62 21.67 -3.73 3.82
N THR A 63 22.34 -4.38 2.86
CA THR A 63 22.76 -3.74 1.61
C THR A 63 21.58 -3.37 0.71
N LEU A 64 20.58 -4.25 0.59
CA LEU A 64 19.44 -4.04 -0.31
C LEU A 64 18.35 -3.15 0.28
N PHE A 65 17.98 -3.35 1.54
CA PHE A 65 16.75 -2.78 2.12
C PHE A 65 16.99 -1.79 3.27
N ALA A 66 18.15 -1.88 3.93
CA ALA A 66 18.49 -1.05 5.08
C ALA A 66 19.88 -0.36 4.96
N PRO A 67 20.22 0.26 3.82
CA PRO A 67 21.56 0.80 3.65
C PRO A 67 21.85 1.88 4.70
N GLY A 68 23.00 1.77 5.36
CA GLY A 68 23.49 2.73 6.36
C GLY A 68 23.01 2.50 7.80
N VAL A 69 22.31 1.41 8.11
CA VAL A 69 22.02 1.03 9.51
C VAL A 69 23.22 0.28 10.09
N GLN A 70 23.76 0.76 11.22
CA GLN A 70 24.84 0.07 11.95
C GLN A 70 24.34 -1.27 12.49
N GLU A 71 25.17 -2.31 12.33
CA GLU A 71 24.87 -3.67 12.75
C GLU A 71 24.60 -3.76 14.26
N GLN A 72 23.52 -4.43 14.64
CA GLN A 72 23.42 -5.06 15.95
C GLN A 72 23.78 -6.53 15.77
N THR A 73 24.94 -6.90 16.30
CA THR A 73 25.52 -8.24 16.34
C THR A 73 24.73 -9.14 17.30
N ASN A 74 23.55 -9.59 16.88
CA ASN A 74 22.90 -10.74 17.48
C ASN A 74 22.57 -11.74 16.38
N VAL A 75 23.55 -12.60 16.08
CA VAL A 75 23.40 -13.71 15.15
C VAL A 75 22.68 -14.84 15.87
N ALA A 76 21.36 -14.80 15.88
CA ALA A 76 20.59 -16.02 16.14
C ALA A 76 20.81 -16.97 14.96
N VAL A 77 20.99 -18.27 15.24
CA VAL A 77 21.02 -19.30 14.19
C VAL A 77 19.66 -19.28 13.49
N MET A 78 19.66 -18.81 12.24
CA MET A 78 18.44 -18.70 11.44
C MET A 78 18.17 -20.02 10.73
N PRO A 79 16.90 -20.46 10.66
CA PRO A 79 16.54 -21.61 9.85
C PRO A 79 16.80 -21.31 8.36
N VAL A 80 17.63 -22.13 7.73
CA VAL A 80 17.90 -22.05 6.28
C VAL A 80 16.74 -22.74 5.54
N HIS A 81 16.41 -22.27 4.33
CA HIS A 81 15.38 -22.87 3.46
C HIS A 81 13.95 -22.85 4.00
N ARG A 82 13.63 -21.86 4.85
CA ARG A 82 12.26 -21.59 5.30
C ARG A 82 11.95 -20.11 5.25
N TRP A 83 10.67 -19.77 5.13
CA TRP A 83 10.20 -18.40 5.23
C TRP A 83 10.60 -17.79 6.58
N THR A 84 11.40 -16.73 6.52
CA THR A 84 11.90 -16.01 7.69
C THR A 84 11.55 -14.53 7.55
N ASP A 85 10.96 -13.96 8.60
CA ASP A 85 10.60 -12.55 8.62
C ASP A 85 11.77 -11.69 9.13
N TRP A 86 12.18 -10.73 8.31
CA TRP A 86 13.24 -9.77 8.57
C TRP A 86 12.65 -8.40 8.87
N ASN A 87 12.84 -7.94 10.11
CA ASN A 87 12.40 -6.61 10.52
C ASN A 87 13.45 -5.56 10.11
N ILE A 88 13.02 -4.57 9.34
CA ILE A 88 13.82 -3.43 8.91
C ILE A 88 13.48 -2.26 9.84
N PRO A 89 14.40 -1.85 10.73
CA PRO A 89 14.12 -0.89 11.79
C PRO A 89 13.47 0.40 11.28
N GLY A 90 12.31 0.74 11.86
CA GLY A 90 11.55 1.96 11.53
C GLY A 90 11.03 2.02 10.08
N ARG A 91 11.05 0.91 9.34
CA ARG A 91 10.69 0.84 7.92
C ARG A 91 9.64 -0.22 7.62
N GLY A 92 9.71 -1.41 8.19
CA GLY A 92 8.72 -2.48 7.97
C GLY A 92 9.34 -3.86 8.02
N THR A 93 8.59 -4.87 7.62
CA THR A 93 9.05 -6.27 7.60
C THR A 93 9.02 -6.82 6.18
N ILE A 94 10.01 -7.64 5.84
CA ILE A 94 10.01 -8.48 4.62
C ILE A 94 10.09 -9.95 5.03
N SER A 95 9.58 -10.85 4.19
CA SER A 95 9.70 -12.29 4.40
C SER A 95 10.59 -12.86 3.31
N VAL A 96 11.61 -13.63 3.70
CA VAL A 96 12.60 -14.18 2.77
C VAL A 96 12.64 -15.69 2.90
N LEU A 97 12.57 -16.38 1.77
CA LEU A 97 12.88 -17.80 1.64
C LEU A 97 14.25 -17.89 0.95
N ASP A 98 15.27 -18.30 1.71
CA ASP A 98 16.63 -18.47 1.19
C ASP A 98 16.84 -19.89 0.65
N ALA A 99 16.85 -20.01 -0.67
CA ALA A 99 17.12 -21.25 -1.41
C ALA A 99 18.38 -21.13 -2.26
N ARG A 100 19.28 -20.20 -1.96
CA ARG A 100 20.61 -20.13 -2.56
C ARG A 100 21.38 -21.40 -2.21
N GLU A 101 22.18 -21.90 -3.15
CA GLU A 101 23.00 -23.13 -2.98
C GLU A 101 22.19 -24.37 -2.52
N ALA A 102 20.88 -24.41 -2.78
CA ALA A 102 20.04 -25.55 -2.38
C ALA A 102 20.43 -26.84 -3.12
N SER A 103 20.38 -27.96 -2.39
CA SER A 103 20.48 -29.31 -2.95
C SER A 103 19.12 -29.82 -3.40
N ASP A 104 19.09 -30.85 -4.25
CA ASP A 104 17.86 -31.43 -4.83
C ASP A 104 16.79 -31.81 -3.78
N PHE A 105 17.22 -32.29 -2.60
CA PHE A 105 16.32 -32.61 -1.48
C PHE A 105 15.66 -31.34 -0.91
N VAL A 106 16.42 -30.27 -0.78
CA VAL A 106 15.95 -28.97 -0.28
C VAL A 106 15.03 -28.31 -1.31
N GLU A 107 15.30 -28.47 -2.60
CA GLU A 107 14.44 -27.95 -3.68
C GLU A 107 13.01 -28.47 -3.58
N THR A 108 12.82 -29.76 -3.26
CA THR A 108 11.48 -30.34 -3.05
C THR A 108 10.72 -29.65 -1.91
N GLN A 109 11.40 -29.40 -0.78
CA GLN A 109 10.79 -28.68 0.35
C GLN A 109 10.47 -27.22 0.00
N VAL A 110 11.37 -26.54 -0.72
CA VAL A 110 11.17 -25.17 -1.20
C VAL A 110 9.96 -25.09 -2.14
N GLU A 111 9.77 -26.07 -3.03
CA GLU A 111 8.58 -26.13 -3.88
C GLU A 111 7.29 -26.31 -3.09
N GLU A 112 7.29 -27.15 -2.05
CA GLU A 112 6.12 -27.29 -1.17
C GLU A 112 5.80 -25.99 -0.41
N ASP A 113 6.83 -25.32 0.10
CA ASP A 113 6.70 -24.04 0.79
C ASP A 113 6.18 -22.96 -0.17
N LEU A 114 6.61 -22.95 -1.43
CA LEU A 114 6.11 -22.04 -2.47
C LEU A 114 4.67 -22.33 -2.88
N LYS A 115 4.24 -23.61 -2.91
CA LYS A 115 2.84 -23.99 -3.16
C LYS A 115 1.91 -23.49 -2.05
N ARG A 116 2.36 -23.52 -0.79
CA ARG A 116 1.61 -23.00 0.36
C ARG A 116 1.65 -21.47 0.44
N GLN A 117 2.81 -20.90 0.15
CA GLN A 117 3.12 -19.49 0.31
C GLN A 117 3.95 -19.01 -0.89
N PRO A 118 3.30 -18.47 -1.95
CA PRO A 118 4.01 -18.03 -3.14
C PRO A 118 4.87 -16.79 -2.85
N ALA A 119 6.00 -16.71 -3.55
CA ALA A 119 6.86 -15.53 -3.58
C ALA A 119 6.22 -14.42 -4.44
N ASP A 120 6.44 -13.17 -4.05
CA ASP A 120 6.03 -12.01 -4.85
C ASP A 120 7.06 -11.68 -5.94
N ILE A 121 8.35 -11.84 -5.61
CA ILE A 121 9.50 -11.56 -6.48
C ILE A 121 10.59 -12.59 -6.19
N ILE A 122 11.30 -13.00 -7.25
CA ILE A 122 12.49 -13.84 -7.16
C ILE A 122 13.74 -12.98 -7.32
N PHE A 123 14.71 -13.14 -6.43
CA PHE A 123 16.04 -12.56 -6.54
C PHE A 123 17.02 -13.66 -6.95
N PHE A 124 17.59 -13.52 -8.13
CA PHE A 124 18.60 -14.43 -8.66
C PHE A 124 19.99 -13.85 -8.39
N PHE A 125 20.75 -14.50 -7.51
CA PHE A 125 22.09 -14.11 -7.13
C PHE A 125 23.12 -14.77 -8.03
N ASP A 126 24.13 -14.01 -8.44
CA ASP A 126 25.28 -14.48 -9.21
C ASP A 126 26.57 -13.92 -8.59
N ASP A 127 27.41 -14.80 -8.06
CA ASP A 127 28.75 -14.49 -7.55
C ASP A 127 29.88 -14.96 -8.49
N GLY A 128 29.54 -15.34 -9.73
CA GLY A 128 30.46 -15.81 -10.76
C GLY A 128 30.23 -17.28 -11.16
N GLU A 129 29.41 -18.02 -10.41
CA GLU A 129 28.97 -19.37 -10.73
C GLU A 129 27.52 -19.33 -11.26
N LEU A 130 27.37 -19.04 -12.56
CA LEU A 130 26.07 -18.92 -13.22
C LEU A 130 25.42 -20.29 -13.42
N ASP A 131 24.55 -20.68 -12.49
CA ASP A 131 23.65 -21.83 -12.66
C ASP A 131 22.22 -21.37 -12.99
N LEU A 132 21.87 -21.45 -14.27
CA LEU A 132 20.55 -21.08 -14.79
C LEU A 132 19.59 -22.28 -14.89
N GLN A 133 19.99 -23.47 -14.43
CA GLN A 133 19.14 -24.68 -14.52
C GLN A 133 18.19 -24.79 -13.32
N LYS A 134 18.52 -24.18 -12.18
CA LYS A 134 17.75 -24.26 -10.90
C LYS A 134 16.65 -23.20 -10.75
N LEU A 135 15.98 -22.84 -11.84
CA LEU A 135 14.88 -21.88 -11.77
C LEU A 135 13.58 -22.57 -11.37
N PRO A 136 12.88 -22.11 -10.31
CA PRO A 136 11.60 -22.69 -9.95
C PRO A 136 10.61 -22.49 -11.12
N ALA A 137 9.85 -23.54 -11.42
CA ALA A 137 8.96 -23.62 -12.59
C ALA A 137 7.79 -22.59 -12.61
N SER A 138 7.66 -21.74 -11.58
CA SER A 138 6.61 -20.73 -11.51
C SER A 138 6.85 -19.64 -12.57
N ALA A 139 6.19 -19.80 -13.72
CA ALA A 139 6.42 -19.02 -14.94
C ALA A 139 6.05 -17.53 -14.85
N GLU A 140 5.28 -17.10 -13.85
CA GLU A 140 4.72 -15.74 -13.80
C GLU A 140 5.46 -14.78 -12.87
N VAL A 141 6.23 -15.29 -11.90
CA VAL A 141 6.83 -14.44 -10.87
C VAL A 141 7.99 -13.62 -11.46
N LYS A 142 7.97 -12.31 -11.24
CA LYS A 142 8.99 -11.39 -11.73
C LYS A 142 10.35 -11.62 -11.04
N ILE A 143 11.43 -11.33 -11.77
CA ILE A 143 12.80 -11.66 -11.36
C ILE A 143 13.64 -10.39 -11.26
N VAL A 144 14.48 -10.33 -10.24
CA VAL A 144 15.53 -9.33 -10.06
C VAL A 144 16.88 -10.05 -10.10
N GLY A 145 17.77 -9.65 -11.01
CA GLY A 145 19.15 -10.14 -11.00
C GLY A 145 19.97 -9.38 -9.97
N VAL A 146 20.79 -10.09 -9.20
CA VAL A 146 21.68 -9.52 -8.19
C VAL A 146 23.10 -10.00 -8.49
N SER A 147 23.95 -9.07 -8.93
CA SER A 147 25.35 -9.36 -9.20
C SER A 147 26.19 -9.10 -7.95
N VAL A 148 26.85 -10.14 -7.46
CA VAL A 148 27.77 -10.09 -6.33
C VAL A 148 29.20 -10.00 -6.87
N GLY A 149 29.88 -8.88 -6.60
CA GLY A 149 31.26 -8.63 -7.04
C GLY A 149 31.42 -7.37 -7.91
N PRO A 150 32.56 -7.24 -8.63
CA PRO A 150 32.92 -6.00 -9.33
C PRO A 150 32.00 -5.68 -10.51
N GLY A 151 31.81 -4.38 -10.80
CA GLY A 151 30.77 -3.87 -11.71
C GLY A 151 30.75 -4.43 -13.14
N LYS A 152 31.84 -5.00 -13.65
CA LYS A 152 31.87 -5.69 -14.96
C LYS A 152 30.91 -6.89 -15.01
N ARG A 153 30.59 -7.50 -13.87
CA ARG A 153 29.68 -8.66 -13.78
C ARG A 153 28.21 -8.30 -14.01
N VAL A 154 27.80 -7.07 -13.71
CA VAL A 154 26.41 -6.63 -13.90
C VAL A 154 26.01 -6.75 -15.38
N ALA A 155 26.86 -6.30 -16.30
CA ALA A 155 26.59 -6.38 -17.73
C ALA A 155 26.53 -7.83 -18.22
N GLN A 156 27.43 -8.69 -17.75
CA GLN A 156 27.44 -10.11 -18.10
C GLN A 156 26.16 -10.81 -17.62
N LEU A 157 25.74 -10.54 -16.39
CA LEU A 157 24.50 -11.08 -15.84
C LEU A 157 23.27 -10.59 -16.61
N VAL A 158 23.23 -9.30 -16.99
CA VAL A 158 22.14 -8.77 -17.83
C VAL A 158 22.02 -9.53 -19.14
N GLU A 159 23.12 -9.76 -19.85
CA GLU A 159 23.12 -10.48 -21.12
C GLU A 159 22.73 -11.95 -20.94
N ALA A 160 23.26 -12.63 -19.91
CA ALA A 160 22.91 -14.01 -19.61
C ALA A 160 21.41 -14.19 -19.28
N LEU A 161 20.85 -13.31 -18.44
CA LEU A 161 19.43 -13.36 -18.08
C LEU A 161 18.51 -13.02 -19.25
N LYS A 162 18.93 -12.13 -20.16
CA LYS A 162 18.16 -11.80 -21.37
C LYS A 162 18.23 -12.88 -22.45
N ALA A 163 19.34 -13.62 -22.51
CA ALA A 163 19.51 -14.73 -23.45
C ALA A 163 18.53 -15.87 -23.15
N GLN A 164 18.11 -16.04 -21.89
CA GLN A 164 17.17 -17.07 -21.49
C GLN A 164 15.71 -16.61 -21.68
N PRO A 165 14.92 -17.22 -22.60
CA PRO A 165 13.56 -16.79 -22.88
C PRO A 165 12.66 -16.82 -21.64
N ALA A 166 12.85 -17.82 -20.78
CA ALA A 166 12.13 -17.99 -19.53
C ALA A 166 12.35 -16.87 -18.51
N MET A 167 13.39 -16.04 -18.67
CA MET A 167 13.73 -14.95 -17.73
C MET A 167 13.55 -13.57 -18.36
N ARG A 168 13.77 -13.45 -19.67
CA ARG A 168 13.70 -12.18 -20.41
C ARG A 168 12.44 -11.36 -20.12
N ASP A 169 11.26 -11.99 -20.16
CA ASP A 169 9.98 -11.29 -19.98
C ASP A 169 9.61 -11.05 -18.50
N ARG A 170 10.37 -11.64 -17.60
CA ARG A 170 10.18 -11.57 -16.14
C ARG A 170 11.19 -10.67 -15.45
N LEU A 171 12.32 -10.37 -16.11
CA LEU A 171 13.39 -9.56 -15.56
C LEU A 171 12.94 -8.11 -15.37
N LEU A 172 12.88 -7.66 -14.11
CA LEU A 172 12.57 -6.28 -13.74
C LEU A 172 13.79 -5.38 -13.82
N SER A 173 14.91 -5.86 -13.30
CA SER A 173 16.17 -5.12 -13.22
C SER A 173 17.31 -6.05 -12.81
N VAL A 174 18.54 -5.60 -13.05
CA VAL A 174 19.75 -6.20 -12.47
C VAL A 174 20.44 -5.14 -11.62
N VAL A 175 20.82 -5.49 -10.40
CA VAL A 175 21.48 -4.58 -9.45
C VAL A 175 22.81 -5.14 -8.94
N PRO A 176 23.81 -4.29 -8.71
CA PRO A 176 25.03 -4.68 -8.01
C PRO A 176 24.78 -4.78 -6.50
N LEU A 177 25.43 -5.75 -5.85
CA LEU A 177 25.46 -5.89 -4.40
C LEU A 177 26.86 -5.57 -3.86
N THR A 178 27.20 -4.28 -3.83
CA THR A 178 28.57 -3.80 -3.56
C THR A 178 28.75 -3.18 -2.17
N GLY A 179 27.85 -3.41 -1.21
CA GLY A 179 27.91 -2.85 0.15
C GLY A 179 27.63 -1.33 0.25
N GLU A 180 27.81 -0.59 -0.85
CA GLU A 180 27.48 0.82 -0.97
C GLU A 180 26.09 1.05 -1.58
N VAL A 181 25.52 2.22 -1.32
CA VAL A 181 24.23 2.63 -1.90
C VAL A 181 24.42 2.96 -3.38
N SER A 182 23.99 2.05 -4.25
CA SER A 182 23.96 2.27 -5.70
C SER A 182 22.65 2.94 -6.15
N THR A 183 22.70 3.66 -7.28
CA THR A 183 21.50 4.25 -7.89
C THR A 183 20.55 3.17 -8.41
N GLU A 184 21.10 2.03 -8.78
CA GLU A 184 20.42 0.83 -9.24
C GLU A 184 19.60 0.21 -8.12
N THR A 185 20.15 0.10 -6.90
CA THR A 185 19.41 -0.36 -5.71
C THR A 185 18.26 0.58 -5.38
N GLN A 186 18.45 1.91 -5.47
CA GLN A 186 17.37 2.87 -5.27
C GLN A 186 16.26 2.73 -6.33
N ARG A 187 16.63 2.57 -7.61
CA ARG A 187 15.68 2.31 -8.70
C ARG A 187 14.91 1.01 -8.48
N LEU A 188 15.58 -0.05 -8.05
CA LEU A 188 14.97 -1.32 -7.70
C LEU A 188 13.92 -1.14 -6.60
N MET A 189 14.22 -0.41 -5.52
CA MET A 189 13.24 -0.15 -4.46
C MET A 189 11.96 0.51 -5.00
N SER A 190 12.09 1.49 -5.90
CA SER A 190 10.97 2.12 -6.61
C SER A 190 10.19 1.10 -7.47
N VAL A 191 10.89 0.23 -8.20
CA VAL A 191 10.27 -0.81 -9.04
C VAL A 191 9.50 -1.82 -8.19
N LEU A 192 10.11 -2.31 -7.10
CA LEU A 192 9.46 -3.24 -6.15
C LEU A 192 8.20 -2.62 -5.54
N ALA A 193 8.27 -1.36 -5.09
CA ALA A 193 7.11 -0.65 -4.55
C ALA A 193 5.93 -0.54 -5.55
N LYS A 194 6.21 -0.56 -6.86
CA LYS A 194 5.21 -0.48 -7.93
C LYS A 194 4.66 -1.85 -8.36
N GLN A 195 5.53 -2.85 -8.45
CA GLN A 195 5.22 -4.17 -9.03
C GLN A 195 4.57 -5.15 -8.05
N LEU A 196 4.77 -4.96 -6.73
CA LEU A 196 4.21 -5.86 -5.74
C LEU A 196 2.67 -5.87 -5.71
N PRO A 197 2.05 -6.98 -5.27
CA PRO A 197 0.60 -7.05 -5.08
C PRO A 197 0.15 -6.11 -3.94
N ASN A 198 -1.11 -5.68 -3.96
CA ASN A 198 -1.62 -4.65 -3.04
C ASN A 198 -1.45 -5.02 -1.55
N GLU A 199 -1.54 -6.30 -1.24
CA GLU A 199 -1.36 -6.91 0.08
C GLU A 199 0.06 -6.68 0.63
N ALA A 200 1.08 -6.73 -0.23
CA ALA A 200 2.49 -6.53 0.13
C ALA A 200 2.98 -5.10 -0.09
N LYS A 201 2.29 -4.35 -0.98
CA LYS A 201 2.68 -3.03 -1.46
C LYS A 201 2.86 -2.01 -0.35
N VAL A 202 2.01 -2.03 0.67
CA VAL A 202 2.06 -1.04 1.75
C VAL A 202 3.35 -1.17 2.58
N GLU A 203 3.77 -2.39 2.94
CA GLU A 203 5.04 -2.56 3.67
C GLU A 203 6.23 -2.19 2.78
N MET A 204 6.23 -2.59 1.50
CA MET A 204 7.33 -2.22 0.59
C MET A 204 7.45 -0.72 0.38
N ILE A 205 6.34 0.03 0.31
CA ILE A 205 6.37 1.48 0.20
C ILE A 205 6.99 2.13 1.45
N ARG A 206 6.70 1.59 2.64
CA ARG A 206 7.33 2.08 3.88
C ARG A 206 8.82 1.79 3.92
N ILE A 207 9.23 0.63 3.39
CA ILE A 207 10.63 0.21 3.29
C ILE A 207 11.41 1.08 2.31
N SER A 208 10.88 1.25 1.09
CA SER A 208 11.51 2.04 0.03
C SER A 208 11.45 3.54 0.25
N ARG A 209 10.45 4.03 1.02
CA ARG A 209 10.11 5.46 1.15
C ARG A 209 9.89 6.15 -0.20
N ASP A 210 9.46 5.39 -1.21
CA ASP A 210 9.20 5.89 -2.55
C ASP A 210 7.99 6.84 -2.56
N ARG A 211 8.22 8.13 -2.78
CA ARG A 211 7.17 9.16 -2.69
C ARG A 211 6.08 8.98 -3.75
N ASP A 212 6.44 8.51 -4.95
CA ASP A 212 5.47 8.31 -6.01
C ASP A 212 4.51 7.16 -5.68
N ALA A 213 5.03 6.06 -5.14
CA ALA A 213 4.25 4.94 -4.67
C ALA A 213 3.41 5.30 -3.44
N GLN A 214 3.95 6.10 -2.51
CA GLN A 214 3.18 6.69 -1.40
C GLN A 214 1.98 7.49 -1.94
N HIS A 215 2.20 8.34 -2.94
CA HIS A 215 1.14 9.10 -3.58
C HIS A 215 0.12 8.23 -4.30
N HIS A 216 0.58 7.23 -5.04
CA HIS A 216 -0.29 6.34 -5.78
C HIS A 216 -1.24 5.59 -4.85
N VAL A 217 -0.74 4.98 -3.78
CA VAL A 217 -1.58 4.27 -2.81
C VAL A 217 -2.48 5.26 -2.07
N ALA A 218 -1.98 6.41 -1.61
CA ALA A 218 -2.82 7.42 -0.99
C ALA A 218 -3.97 7.87 -1.93
N HIS A 219 -3.71 8.00 -3.22
CA HIS A 219 -4.73 8.35 -4.20
C HIS A 219 -5.80 7.25 -4.37
N ILE A 220 -5.41 5.97 -4.37
CA ILE A 220 -6.35 4.83 -4.35
C ILE A 220 -7.25 4.93 -3.12
N LEU A 221 -6.65 5.11 -1.93
CA LEU A 221 -7.39 5.24 -0.68
C LEU A 221 -8.41 6.37 -0.73
N VAL A 222 -7.98 7.56 -1.17
CA VAL A 222 -8.84 8.73 -1.27
C VAL A 222 -9.95 8.53 -2.30
N LYS A 223 -9.66 7.96 -3.47
CA LYS A 223 -10.67 7.70 -4.51
C LYS A 223 -11.71 6.70 -4.04
N SER A 224 -11.30 5.54 -3.53
CA SER A 224 -12.23 4.49 -3.11
C SER A 224 -13.09 4.93 -1.94
N THR A 225 -12.50 5.55 -0.92
CA THR A 225 -13.26 6.10 0.21
C THR A 225 -14.21 7.22 -0.23
N THR A 226 -13.79 8.09 -1.16
CA THR A 226 -14.67 9.13 -1.74
C THR A 226 -15.84 8.53 -2.50
N ALA A 227 -15.59 7.52 -3.34
CA ALA A 227 -16.62 6.85 -4.13
C ALA A 227 -17.66 6.17 -3.23
N ILE A 228 -17.20 5.43 -2.21
CA ILE A 228 -18.06 4.80 -1.21
C ILE A 228 -18.87 5.85 -0.45
N CYS A 229 -18.24 6.91 0.07
CA CYS A 229 -18.95 7.98 0.77
C CYS A 229 -19.98 8.70 -0.11
N THR A 230 -19.68 8.88 -1.40
CA THR A 230 -20.61 9.46 -2.37
C THR A 230 -21.81 8.56 -2.55
N ALA A 231 -21.57 7.29 -2.87
CA ALA A 231 -22.59 6.28 -3.07
C ALA A 231 -23.53 6.15 -1.85
N ILE A 232 -22.94 5.99 -0.66
CA ILE A 232 -23.65 5.91 0.62
C ILE A 232 -24.41 7.21 0.89
N GLY A 233 -23.80 8.38 0.62
CA GLY A 233 -24.45 9.68 0.81
C GLY A 233 -25.63 9.95 -0.12
N THR A 234 -25.78 9.20 -1.22
CA THR A 234 -26.98 9.27 -2.07
C THR A 234 -28.19 8.54 -1.49
N GLN A 235 -28.01 7.82 -0.39
CA GLN A 235 -29.08 7.08 0.24
C GLN A 235 -29.53 7.79 1.53
N PRO A 236 -30.84 7.77 1.84
CA PRO A 236 -31.35 8.24 3.12
C PRO A 236 -30.99 7.24 4.22
N ILE A 237 -29.73 7.23 4.62
CA ILE A 237 -29.20 6.23 5.54
C ILE A 237 -29.52 6.63 6.99
N PRO A 238 -30.05 5.70 7.83
CA PRO A 238 -30.32 5.94 9.25
C PRO A 238 -29.09 6.41 10.04
N LEU A 239 -29.35 7.14 11.12
CA LEU A 239 -28.32 7.67 12.03
C LEU A 239 -27.36 6.57 12.55
N ALA A 240 -27.85 5.35 12.70
CA ALA A 240 -27.11 4.18 13.16
C ALA A 240 -25.92 3.79 12.26
N ASP A 241 -25.90 4.23 11.00
CA ASP A 241 -24.84 3.92 10.04
C ASP A 241 -23.78 5.04 9.93
N LEU A 242 -23.95 6.18 10.63
CA LEU A 242 -22.98 7.27 10.69
C LEU A 242 -21.59 6.87 11.24
N PRO A 243 -21.47 5.97 12.22
CA PRO A 243 -20.16 5.49 12.67
C PRO A 243 -19.35 4.82 11.56
N ILE A 244 -20.01 4.24 10.55
CA ILE A 244 -19.33 3.49 9.48
C ILE A 244 -18.63 4.44 8.50
N LEU A 245 -19.29 5.53 8.08
CA LEU A 245 -18.69 6.55 7.22
C LEU A 245 -17.49 7.24 7.88
N THR A 246 -17.63 7.60 9.14
CA THR A 246 -16.54 8.21 9.92
C THR A 246 -15.40 7.21 10.10
N SER A 247 -15.70 5.93 10.35
CA SER A 247 -14.68 4.87 10.44
C SER A 247 -13.90 4.73 9.14
N LEU A 248 -14.58 4.78 7.98
CA LEU A 248 -13.93 4.71 6.68
C LEU A 248 -13.00 5.91 6.42
N GLN A 249 -13.43 7.12 6.80
CA GLN A 249 -12.58 8.32 6.70
C GLN A 249 -11.35 8.23 7.63
N LEU A 250 -11.52 7.76 8.86
CA LEU A 250 -10.42 7.56 9.81
C LEU A 250 -9.46 6.46 9.34
N MET A 251 -9.99 5.39 8.75
CA MET A 251 -9.19 4.31 8.15
C MET A 251 -8.35 4.82 6.97
N MET A 252 -8.95 5.62 6.08
CA MET A 252 -8.23 6.29 4.98
C MET A 252 -7.06 7.14 5.53
N ILE A 253 -7.31 7.99 6.54
CA ILE A 253 -6.28 8.86 7.12
C ILE A 253 -5.19 8.05 7.83
N SER A 254 -5.58 7.09 8.67
CA SER A 254 -4.67 6.17 9.35
C SER A 254 -3.82 5.39 8.35
N GLY A 255 -4.37 5.08 7.18
CA GLY A 255 -3.65 4.41 6.12
C GLY A 255 -2.62 5.28 5.41
N ILE A 256 -3.01 6.50 5.05
CA ILE A 256 -2.10 7.51 4.48
C ILE A 256 -0.93 7.79 5.46
N MET A 257 -1.23 7.88 6.75
CA MET A 257 -0.24 8.02 7.82
C MET A 257 0.70 6.81 7.90
N HIS A 258 0.17 5.58 7.79
CA HIS A 258 1.00 4.37 7.79
C HIS A 258 2.01 4.36 6.64
N ILE A 259 1.51 4.66 5.45
CA ILE A 259 2.28 4.66 4.20
C ILE A 259 3.38 5.73 4.22
N SER A 260 3.18 6.83 4.95
CA SER A 260 4.22 7.85 5.15
C SER A 260 5.34 7.41 6.10
N GLY A 261 5.32 6.17 6.61
CA GLY A 261 6.31 5.64 7.53
C GLY A 261 6.03 5.95 9.01
N ARG A 262 4.89 6.58 9.34
CA ARG A 262 4.44 6.75 10.73
C ARG A 262 3.65 5.52 11.16
N GLU A 263 3.54 5.27 12.46
CA GLU A 263 2.70 4.17 12.96
C GLU A 263 1.21 4.46 12.78
N ARG A 264 0.40 3.40 12.61
CA ARG A 264 -1.06 3.53 12.50
C ARG A 264 -1.67 4.01 13.81
N SER A 265 -2.27 5.19 13.82
CA SER A 265 -2.97 5.71 14.99
C SER A 265 -4.34 6.30 14.62
N LEU A 266 -5.42 5.67 15.12
CA LEU A 266 -6.76 6.22 15.05
C LEU A 266 -6.87 7.52 15.85
N ARG A 267 -6.19 7.57 17.00
CA ARG A 267 -6.14 8.77 17.83
C ARG A 267 -5.53 9.95 17.05
N ALA A 268 -4.38 9.74 16.42
CA ALA A 268 -3.76 10.77 15.60
C ALA A 268 -4.61 11.13 14.37
N ALA A 269 -5.33 10.15 13.78
CA ALA A 269 -6.28 10.42 12.70
C ALA A 269 -7.46 11.29 13.18
N THR A 270 -8.01 11.03 14.36
CA THR A 270 -9.09 11.83 14.97
C THR A 270 -8.61 13.24 15.35
N GLU A 271 -7.41 13.35 15.92
CA GLU A 271 -6.78 14.64 16.25
C GLU A 271 -6.53 15.46 14.98
N PHE A 272 -6.06 14.83 13.90
CA PHE A 272 -5.89 15.48 12.60
C PHE A 272 -7.22 16.03 12.04
N VAL A 273 -8.29 15.22 12.09
CA VAL A 273 -9.63 15.65 11.65
C VAL A 273 -10.14 16.82 12.49
N GLY A 274 -9.99 16.76 13.82
CA GLY A 274 -10.34 17.86 14.73
C GLY A 274 -9.55 19.13 14.40
N ALA A 275 -8.24 19.00 14.15
CA ALA A 275 -7.37 20.12 13.83
C ALA A 275 -7.64 20.78 12.46
N LEU A 276 -8.21 20.05 11.50
CA LEU A 276 -8.74 20.64 10.26
C LEU A 276 -9.96 21.56 10.53
N GLY A 277 -10.53 21.52 11.74
CA GLY A 277 -11.78 22.19 12.11
C GLY A 277 -13.02 21.38 11.71
N ALA A 278 -12.85 20.09 11.39
CA ALA A 278 -13.93 19.17 11.13
C ALA A 278 -14.27 18.42 12.44
N ASN A 279 -14.80 19.15 13.44
CA ASN A 279 -15.24 18.53 14.68
C ASN A 279 -16.27 17.44 14.37
N VAL A 280 -15.95 16.18 14.68
CA VAL A 280 -16.79 15.02 14.36
C VAL A 280 -18.21 15.21 14.93
N GLY A 281 -18.35 15.77 16.14
CA GLY A 281 -19.64 16.11 16.75
C GLY A 281 -20.41 17.26 16.05
N ALA A 282 -19.72 18.34 15.66
CA ALA A 282 -20.35 19.45 14.95
C ALA A 282 -20.73 19.08 13.50
N ALA A 283 -19.98 18.17 12.87
CA ALA A 283 -20.29 17.63 11.55
C ALA A 283 -21.55 16.75 11.56
N LEU A 284 -21.83 16.05 12.67
CA LEU A 284 -23.08 15.30 12.88
C LEU A 284 -24.27 16.25 13.02
N LEU A 285 -24.14 17.30 13.84
CA LEU A 285 -25.16 18.36 13.97
C LEU A 285 -25.44 19.08 12.65
N LEU A 286 -24.39 19.46 11.91
CA LEU A 286 -24.53 20.11 10.60
C LEU A 286 -25.13 19.17 9.55
N ARG A 287 -24.87 17.86 9.62
CA ARG A 287 -25.48 16.87 8.73
C ARG A 287 -26.96 16.67 9.02
N GLU A 288 -27.38 16.64 10.28
CA GLU A 288 -28.80 16.58 10.63
C GLU A 288 -29.54 17.87 10.28
N GLY A 289 -28.90 19.03 10.48
CA GLY A 289 -29.41 20.31 9.97
C GLY A 289 -29.54 20.31 8.44
N ALA A 290 -28.52 19.86 7.70
CA ALA A 290 -28.57 19.77 6.25
C ALA A 290 -29.62 18.76 5.75
N ARG A 291 -29.76 17.60 6.41
CA ARG A 291 -30.76 16.59 6.10
C ARG A 291 -32.18 17.11 6.37
N ALA A 292 -32.37 17.86 7.45
CA ALA A 292 -33.64 18.53 7.75
C ALA A 292 -34.00 19.59 6.69
N ILE A 293 -33.02 20.36 6.22
CA ILE A 293 -33.19 21.36 5.14
C ILE A 293 -33.46 20.69 3.78
N LEU A 294 -32.85 19.53 3.52
CA LEU A 294 -33.01 18.83 2.23
C LEU A 294 -34.33 18.08 2.10
N LYS A 295 -35.08 17.87 3.20
CA LYS A 295 -36.46 17.35 3.17
C LYS A 295 -37.43 18.27 2.42
N PHE A 296 -37.08 19.54 2.22
CA PHE A 296 -37.90 20.52 1.49
C PHE A 296 -37.71 20.47 -0.04
N PHE A 297 -36.80 19.64 -0.57
CA PHE A 297 -36.54 19.51 -2.01
C PHE A 297 -36.69 18.05 -2.50
N PRO A 298 -37.90 17.64 -2.93
CA PRO A 298 -38.14 16.28 -3.42
C PRO A 298 -37.34 15.99 -4.72
N GLY A 299 -36.80 14.78 -4.83
CA GLY A 299 -36.10 14.28 -6.03
C GLY A 299 -34.59 14.58 -6.13
N TRP A 300 -34.12 15.73 -5.64
CA TRP A 300 -32.71 16.17 -5.80
C TRP A 300 -31.85 16.05 -4.54
N GLY A 301 -32.47 15.97 -3.36
CA GLY A 301 -31.76 16.00 -2.08
C GLY A 301 -30.72 14.90 -1.91
N ASN A 302 -31.01 13.70 -2.41
CA ASN A 302 -30.13 12.53 -2.30
C ASN A 302 -28.83 12.68 -3.11
N VAL A 303 -28.91 13.15 -4.36
CA VAL A 303 -27.73 13.36 -5.20
C VAL A 303 -26.81 14.44 -4.61
N VAL A 304 -27.40 15.53 -4.11
CA VAL A 304 -26.66 16.61 -3.45
C VAL A 304 -25.99 16.12 -2.15
N CYS A 305 -26.69 15.34 -1.33
CA CYS A 305 -26.12 14.69 -0.14
C CYS A 305 -24.90 13.83 -0.47
N GLY A 306 -24.98 13.01 -1.52
CA GLY A 306 -23.89 12.17 -2.00
C GLY A 306 -22.67 13.00 -2.41
N LEU A 307 -22.90 14.04 -3.21
CA LEU A 307 -21.82 14.94 -3.67
C LEU A 307 -21.15 15.70 -2.51
N VAL A 308 -21.93 16.20 -1.55
CA VAL A 308 -21.40 16.87 -0.35
C VAL A 308 -20.57 15.89 0.49
N ALA A 309 -21.07 14.67 0.70
CA ALA A 309 -20.35 13.63 1.42
C ALA A 309 -19.02 13.27 0.73
N GLY A 310 -19.06 13.02 -0.57
CA GLY A 310 -17.88 12.70 -1.37
C GLY A 310 -16.84 13.82 -1.40
N SER A 311 -17.28 15.06 -1.62
CA SER A 311 -16.37 16.22 -1.68
C SER A 311 -15.68 16.50 -0.33
N GLY A 312 -16.41 16.34 0.78
CA GLY A 312 -15.85 16.42 2.13
C GLY A 312 -14.77 15.36 2.35
N THR A 313 -15.06 14.11 2.00
CA THR A 313 -14.12 12.99 2.09
C THR A 313 -12.86 13.23 1.24
N TYR A 314 -13.04 13.65 -0.01
CA TYR A 314 -11.92 13.96 -0.92
C TYR A 314 -11.02 15.06 -0.35
N GLY A 315 -11.62 16.14 0.15
CA GLY A 315 -10.88 17.25 0.75
C GLY A 315 -10.06 16.83 1.97
N ILE A 316 -10.64 16.02 2.86
CA ILE A 316 -9.94 15.45 4.02
C ILE A 316 -8.78 14.57 3.56
N GLY A 317 -9.01 13.70 2.58
CA GLY A 317 -8.00 12.83 2.00
C GLY A 317 -6.81 13.62 1.41
N ARG A 318 -7.09 14.68 0.64
CA ARG A 318 -6.04 15.56 0.08
C ARG A 318 -5.25 16.29 1.15
N ALA A 319 -5.91 16.74 2.21
CA ALA A 319 -5.25 17.36 3.35
C ALA A 319 -4.34 16.36 4.09
N ALA A 320 -4.82 15.13 4.29
CA ALA A 320 -4.03 14.06 4.89
C ALA A 320 -2.80 13.72 4.04
N THR A 321 -2.96 13.56 2.72
CA THR A 321 -1.82 13.34 1.81
C THR A 321 -0.79 14.46 1.92
N ALA A 322 -1.24 15.73 1.90
CA ALA A 322 -0.32 16.86 2.04
C ALA A 322 0.42 16.84 3.40
N PHE A 323 -0.29 16.59 4.50
CA PHE A 323 0.30 16.63 5.84
C PHE A 323 1.25 15.45 6.10
N PHE A 324 0.82 14.22 5.78
CA PHE A 324 1.56 13.00 6.12
C PHE A 324 2.64 12.67 5.10
N ILE A 325 2.38 12.82 3.80
CA ILE A 325 3.33 12.43 2.74
C ILE A 325 4.20 13.62 2.31
N HIS A 326 3.61 14.79 2.06
CA HIS A 326 4.39 15.98 1.68
C HIS A 326 5.06 16.68 2.86
N GLY A 327 4.68 16.35 4.10
CA GLY A 327 5.24 16.96 5.31
C GLY A 327 4.91 18.44 5.48
N VAL A 328 3.84 18.94 4.82
CA VAL A 328 3.45 20.35 4.98
C VAL A 328 2.86 20.59 6.37
N SER A 329 2.92 21.84 6.84
CA SER A 329 2.32 22.21 8.12
C SER A 329 0.82 21.95 8.18
N LEU A 330 0.29 21.75 9.39
CA LEU A 330 -1.14 21.57 9.61
C LEU A 330 -1.98 22.75 9.08
N LYS A 331 -1.44 23.97 9.16
CA LYS A 331 -2.04 25.18 8.57
C LYS A 331 -2.18 25.06 7.05
N ALA A 332 -1.13 24.61 6.35
CA ALA A 332 -1.16 24.39 4.91
C ALA A 332 -2.11 23.24 4.52
N ALA A 333 -2.14 22.15 5.29
CA ALA A 333 -3.09 21.06 5.09
C ALA A 333 -4.55 21.54 5.24
N ARG A 334 -4.83 22.40 6.23
CA ARG A 334 -6.13 23.04 6.42
C ARG A 334 -6.52 23.94 5.25
N GLN A 335 -5.57 24.69 4.68
CA GLN A 335 -5.82 25.47 3.46
C GLN A 335 -6.14 24.56 2.26
N THR A 336 -5.43 23.43 2.10
CA THR A 336 -5.72 22.43 1.06
C THR A 336 -7.13 21.85 1.19
N TYR A 337 -7.58 21.57 2.42
CA TYR A 337 -8.95 21.16 2.72
C TYR A 337 -9.97 22.21 2.26
N PHE A 338 -9.81 23.47 2.68
CA PHE A 338 -10.74 24.55 2.31
C PHE A 338 -10.75 24.87 0.82
N ARG A 339 -9.58 24.88 0.17
CA ARG A 339 -9.47 25.09 -1.30
C ARG A 339 -10.19 23.99 -2.08
N SER A 340 -10.02 22.74 -1.66
CA SER A 340 -10.70 21.60 -2.29
C SER A 340 -12.22 21.71 -2.15
N ARG A 341 -12.71 22.19 -1.00
CA ARG A 341 -14.13 22.45 -0.75
C ARG A 341 -14.67 23.62 -1.59
N LYS A 342 -13.93 24.73 -1.71
CA LYS A 342 -14.32 25.91 -2.49
C LYS A 342 -14.35 25.64 -4.01
N LYS A 343 -13.30 25.02 -4.57
CA LYS A 343 -13.19 24.73 -6.02
C LYS A 343 -14.35 23.87 -6.52
N ARG A 344 -14.78 22.87 -5.74
CA ARG A 344 -15.92 22.02 -6.10
C ARG A 344 -17.28 22.64 -5.82
N ARG A 345 -17.41 23.51 -4.82
CA ARG A 345 -18.64 24.32 -4.63
C ARG A 345 -18.91 25.21 -5.85
N LEU A 346 -17.86 25.83 -6.40
CA LEU A 346 -17.96 26.65 -7.62
C LEU A 346 -18.33 25.84 -8.86
N LEU A 347 -17.74 24.65 -9.05
CA LEU A 347 -18.14 23.72 -10.12
C LEU A 347 -19.61 23.28 -10.00
N HIS A 348 -20.11 23.17 -8.77
CA HIS A 348 -21.49 22.83 -8.48
C HIS A 348 -22.47 23.98 -8.71
N GLU A 349 -22.08 25.22 -8.40
CA GLU A 349 -22.87 26.43 -8.71
C GLU A 349 -22.92 26.66 -10.23
N ALA A 350 -21.83 26.38 -10.95
CA ALA A 350 -21.78 26.44 -12.42
C ALA A 350 -22.63 25.35 -13.10
N ALA A 351 -22.78 24.16 -12.50
CA ALA A 351 -23.67 23.11 -13.03
C ALA A 351 -25.17 23.34 -12.72
N ARG A 352 -25.51 24.39 -11.94
CA ARG A 352 -26.88 24.78 -11.57
C ARG A 352 -27.44 25.93 -12.42
N THR A 353 -26.64 26.53 -13.30
CA THR A 353 -27.08 27.59 -14.21
C THR A 353 -27.49 26.94 -15.54
N PRO A 354 -28.78 26.73 -15.82
CA PRO A 354 -29.19 26.36 -17.17
C PRO A 354 -28.88 27.53 -18.12
N SER A 355 -28.41 27.19 -19.32
CA SER A 355 -28.34 28.13 -20.46
C SER A 355 -29.73 28.39 -21.00
#